data_AF-A0A7C4P693-F1
#
_entry.id   AF-A0A7C4P693-F1
#
_cell.length_a   1.000
_cell.length_b   1.000
_cell.length_c   1.000
_cell.angle_alpha   90.00
_cell.angle_beta   90.00
_cell.angle_gamma   90.00
#
_symmetry.space_group_name_H-M   'P 1'
#
loop_
_entity.id
_entity.type
_entity.pdbx_description
1 polymer ?
#
loop_
_entity_poly.entity_id
_entity_poly.type
_entity_poly.pdbx_seq_one_letter_code
_entity_poly.pdbx_strand_id
1 'polypeptide(L)'
;MKFKLLLTALLLVIYFCNSKAKVKILNEDSLLLKRVITLEEKNGDTVIIEPIDFSCDSKGKYILILDKTQRKIFVYDSYKGNLVKYLEPSIYFQDSVLFNTDIPKKSSNVEMYFIRDYLSHFNNDSIDYVIKDLQKSSYTRFWSAYFYNDSIISINSQIHIRYIQYINNEIIKVGSSEPFIINYHIQKNTYSFLNFHSFYRNKEYFDNNKKKFVDICISPDLDVSMFDRKKKLFITNCNNHYARDKKDYDSLWSLAYYDANGYFVKEINKLPKEYYDLKLYYNICSPRMLIDNNDDIITAYPILSKIFNVSKNKVFEMTNLTQSNDEYIQNLYENYVTQNKQFDIMRNIPVYINSLYLTSKGNYLIYFFERGFDSTGNKVIYFQHVIQEYNTDGELVNQIHFKLNGENGLLKRIFYSMHDKSLILARVSEDKGWVLEYYHWD
;
A
#
# COMPACT_ATOMS: atom_id res chain seq x y z
N MET A 1 16.46 -53.61 25.71
CA MET A 1 16.79 -52.19 25.49
C MET A 1 16.81 -51.77 24.02
N LYS A 2 17.50 -52.52 23.13
CA LYS A 2 17.59 -52.19 21.69
C LYS A 2 16.25 -52.12 20.94
N PHE A 3 15.28 -52.97 21.27
CA PHE A 3 13.95 -52.98 20.63
C PHE A 3 13.10 -51.74 20.95
N LYS A 4 13.18 -51.22 22.19
CA LYS A 4 12.48 -49.99 22.58
C LYS A 4 13.03 -48.78 21.82
N LEU A 5 14.36 -48.66 21.71
CA LEU A 5 15.03 -47.59 20.95
C LEU A 5 14.65 -47.59 19.46
N LEU A 6 14.56 -48.77 18.85
CA LEU A 6 14.17 -48.92 17.44
C LEU A 6 12.70 -48.50 17.22
N LEU A 7 11.81 -48.89 18.14
CA LEU A 7 10.39 -48.54 18.08
C LEU A 7 10.16 -47.03 18.31
N THR A 8 10.89 -46.41 19.24
CA THR A 8 10.82 -44.97 19.47
C THR A 8 11.36 -44.19 18.26
N ALA A 9 12.45 -44.64 17.65
CA ALA A 9 12.97 -44.04 16.42
C ALA A 9 11.99 -44.18 15.24
N LEU A 10 11.35 -45.34 15.09
CA LEU A 10 10.35 -45.56 14.04
C LEU A 10 9.10 -44.70 14.26
N LEU A 11 8.63 -44.58 15.50
CA LEU A 11 7.50 -43.70 15.85
C LEU A 11 7.84 -42.23 15.63
N LEU A 12 9.07 -41.80 15.95
CA LEU A 12 9.55 -40.45 15.63
C LEU A 12 9.62 -40.22 14.12
N VAL A 13 10.13 -41.18 13.34
CA VAL A 13 10.16 -41.07 11.86
C VAL A 13 8.75 -41.02 11.30
N ILE A 14 7.82 -41.85 11.76
CA ILE A 14 6.42 -41.82 11.32
C ILE A 14 5.77 -40.49 11.72
N TYR A 15 6.03 -39.99 12.92
CA TYR A 15 5.51 -38.70 13.39
C TYR A 15 6.08 -37.53 12.56
N PHE A 16 7.38 -37.48 12.32
CA PHE A 16 8.03 -36.44 11.51
C PHE A 16 7.75 -36.56 9.99
N CYS A 17 7.48 -37.77 9.48
CA CYS A 17 7.08 -37.98 8.09
C CYS A 17 5.60 -37.67 7.84
N ASN A 18 4.72 -37.89 8.84
CA ASN A 18 3.29 -37.60 8.72
C ASN A 18 2.88 -36.22 9.25
N SER A 19 3.76 -35.47 9.93
CA SER A 19 3.44 -34.12 10.42
C SER A 19 3.58 -33.03 9.37
N LYS A 20 3.85 -33.34 8.10
CA LYS A 20 3.73 -32.34 7.05
C LYS A 20 2.25 -32.06 6.85
N ALA A 21 1.78 -30.93 7.38
CA ALA A 21 0.46 -30.39 7.08
C ALA A 21 0.24 -30.49 5.57
N LYS A 22 -0.76 -31.27 5.15
CA LYS A 22 -1.03 -31.49 3.74
C LYS A 22 -1.65 -30.20 3.20
N VAL A 23 -0.87 -29.45 2.42
CA VAL A 23 -1.35 -28.25 1.73
C VAL A 23 -2.60 -28.61 0.92
N LYS A 24 -3.68 -27.87 1.13
CA LYS A 24 -4.90 -28.01 0.35
C LYS A 24 -4.81 -27.09 -0.87
N ILE A 25 -4.49 -27.65 -2.03
CA ILE A 25 -4.55 -26.93 -3.32
C ILE A 25 -5.98 -27.03 -3.82
N LEU A 26 -6.61 -25.88 -3.99
CA LEU A 26 -8.02 -25.72 -4.33
C LEU A 26 -8.16 -24.96 -5.65
N ASN A 27 -9.23 -25.28 -6.37
CA ASN A 27 -9.69 -24.48 -7.52
C ASN A 27 -10.86 -23.60 -7.09
N GLU A 28 -11.12 -22.51 -7.80
CA GLU A 28 -12.29 -21.64 -7.57
C GLU A 28 -13.61 -22.44 -7.45
N ASP A 29 -13.79 -23.46 -8.29
CA ASP A 29 -15.00 -24.30 -8.31
C ASP A 29 -15.19 -25.14 -7.03
N SER A 30 -14.17 -25.23 -6.17
CA SER A 30 -14.26 -25.91 -4.86
C SER A 30 -14.72 -25.00 -3.72
N LEU A 31 -14.89 -23.70 -4.00
CA LEU A 31 -15.37 -22.74 -3.03
C LEU A 31 -16.90 -22.71 -2.97
N LEU A 32 -17.45 -22.55 -1.77
CA LEU A 32 -18.88 -22.41 -1.57
C LEU A 32 -19.28 -20.95 -1.85
N LEU A 33 -20.04 -20.72 -2.93
CA LEU A 33 -20.65 -19.43 -3.22
C LEU A 33 -21.80 -19.16 -2.23
N LYS A 34 -21.64 -18.16 -1.37
CA LYS A 34 -22.64 -17.76 -0.37
C LYS A 34 -23.65 -16.76 -0.91
N ARG A 35 -23.19 -15.73 -1.62
CA ARG A 35 -24.03 -14.67 -2.17
C ARG A 35 -23.34 -13.98 -3.35
N VAL A 36 -24.17 -13.42 -4.23
CA VAL A 36 -23.75 -12.54 -5.33
C VAL A 36 -24.53 -11.25 -5.21
N ILE A 37 -23.86 -10.10 -5.29
CA ILE A 37 -24.49 -8.78 -5.31
C ILE A 37 -24.03 -8.00 -6.53
N THR A 38 -24.93 -7.29 -7.18
CA THR A 38 -24.59 -6.32 -8.22
C THR A 38 -24.57 -4.94 -7.57
N LEU A 39 -23.51 -4.17 -7.80
CA LEU A 39 -23.40 -2.81 -7.29
C LEU A 39 -24.27 -1.88 -8.13
N GLU A 40 -25.04 -1.04 -7.45
CA GLU A 40 -25.84 0.00 -8.08
C GLU A 40 -24.92 1.10 -8.64
N GLU A 41 -24.89 1.22 -9.97
CA GLU A 41 -24.24 2.33 -10.66
C GLU A 41 -25.32 3.21 -11.30
N LYS A 42 -25.45 4.47 -10.85
CA LYS A 42 -26.33 5.45 -11.52
C LYS A 42 -25.54 6.20 -12.58
N ASN A 43 -26.20 6.52 -13.70
CA ASN A 43 -25.61 7.25 -14.83
C ASN A 43 -24.88 8.52 -14.37
N GLY A 44 -23.65 8.71 -14.84
CA GLY A 44 -22.82 9.89 -14.56
C GLY A 44 -21.85 9.69 -13.39
N ASP A 45 -22.07 10.42 -12.29
CA ASP A 45 -21.10 10.69 -11.22
C ASP A 45 -20.83 9.53 -10.23
N THR A 46 -21.51 8.40 -10.40
CA THR A 46 -21.45 7.25 -9.50
C THR A 46 -20.99 5.95 -10.15
N VAL A 47 -20.45 6.05 -11.38
CA VAL A 47 -19.87 4.90 -12.08
C VAL A 47 -18.45 4.65 -11.59
N ILE A 48 -18.15 3.41 -11.21
CA ILE A 48 -16.82 2.95 -10.83
C ILE A 48 -16.06 2.61 -12.11
N ILE A 49 -14.89 3.24 -12.31
CA ILE A 49 -14.09 3.12 -13.52
C ILE A 49 -12.78 2.37 -13.24
N GLU A 50 -11.99 2.82 -12.27
CA GLU A 50 -10.69 2.25 -11.94
C GLU A 50 -10.55 2.15 -10.41
N PRO A 51 -11.12 1.12 -9.78
CA PRO A 51 -11.04 0.96 -8.35
C PRO A 51 -9.65 0.44 -7.96
N ILE A 52 -9.02 1.16 -7.04
CA ILE A 52 -7.67 0.87 -6.54
C ILE A 52 -7.66 0.24 -5.16
N ASP A 53 -8.72 0.41 -4.37
CA ASP A 53 -8.81 -0.16 -3.03
C ASP A 53 -10.24 -0.61 -2.70
N PHE A 54 -10.33 -1.70 -1.92
CA PHE A 54 -11.58 -2.30 -1.46
C PHE A 54 -11.45 -2.65 0.02
N SER A 55 -12.45 -2.27 0.83
CA SER A 55 -12.47 -2.58 2.26
C SER A 55 -13.88 -2.90 2.75
N CYS A 56 -13.99 -3.75 3.76
CA CYS A 56 -15.25 -4.05 4.46
C CYS A 56 -15.16 -3.56 5.90
N ASP A 57 -16.29 -3.13 6.47
CA ASP A 57 -16.35 -2.82 7.90
C ASP A 57 -16.36 -4.12 8.72
N SER A 58 -16.08 -3.99 10.03
CA SER A 58 -16.02 -5.15 10.93
C SER A 58 -17.36 -5.84 11.15
N LYS A 59 -18.47 -5.19 10.79
CA LYS A 59 -19.83 -5.77 10.81
C LYS A 59 -20.27 -6.31 9.45
N GLY A 60 -19.44 -6.22 8.42
CA GLY A 60 -19.77 -6.65 7.07
C GLY A 60 -21.04 -6.00 6.51
N LYS A 61 -21.40 -4.79 6.97
CA LYS A 61 -22.56 -4.01 6.52
C LYS A 61 -22.24 -3.12 5.33
N TYR A 62 -21.00 -2.64 5.25
CA TYR A 62 -20.59 -1.68 4.25
C TYR A 62 -19.33 -2.10 3.52
N ILE A 63 -19.27 -1.74 2.25
CA ILE A 63 -18.08 -1.90 1.39
C ILE A 63 -17.61 -0.51 0.97
N LEU A 64 -16.32 -0.27 1.12
CA LEU A 64 -15.63 0.91 0.59
C LEU A 64 -14.95 0.54 -0.71
N ILE A 65 -15.10 1.41 -1.70
CA ILE A 65 -14.41 1.31 -2.98
C ILE A 65 -13.77 2.67 -3.24
N LEU A 66 -12.44 2.71 -3.26
CA LEU A 66 -11.70 3.90 -3.70
C LEU A 66 -11.48 3.83 -5.21
N ASP A 67 -12.08 4.77 -5.92
CA ASP A 67 -11.91 4.91 -7.37
C ASP A 67 -10.89 6.00 -7.70
N LYS A 68 -9.86 5.62 -8.45
CA LYS A 68 -8.75 6.51 -8.81
C LYS A 68 -9.13 7.52 -9.89
N THR A 69 -9.96 7.12 -10.84
CA THR A 69 -10.35 7.97 -11.98
C THR A 69 -11.34 9.03 -11.53
N GLN A 70 -12.36 8.63 -10.79
CA GLN A 70 -13.39 9.50 -10.21
C GLN A 70 -12.87 10.29 -9.00
N ARG A 71 -11.79 9.82 -8.36
CA ARG A 71 -11.24 10.38 -7.10
C ARG A 71 -12.29 10.41 -5.98
N LYS A 72 -13.12 9.37 -5.93
CA LYS A 72 -14.20 9.23 -4.97
C LYS A 72 -14.03 7.95 -4.17
N ILE A 73 -14.52 7.98 -2.93
CA ILE A 73 -14.69 6.78 -2.12
C ILE A 73 -16.18 6.47 -2.06
N PHE A 74 -16.59 5.39 -2.70
CA PHE A 74 -17.96 4.92 -2.68
C PHE A 74 -18.19 4.03 -1.45
N VAL A 75 -19.34 4.22 -0.80
CA VAL A 75 -19.80 3.41 0.32
C VAL A 75 -21.07 2.68 -0.13
N TYR A 76 -20.98 1.36 -0.25
CA TYR A 76 -22.09 0.49 -0.66
C TYR A 76 -22.63 -0.31 0.51
N ASP A 77 -23.92 -0.63 0.46
CA ASP A 77 -24.52 -1.66 1.32
C ASP A 77 -24.03 -3.03 0.83
N SER A 78 -23.39 -3.80 1.71
CA SER A 78 -22.73 -5.06 1.37
C SER A 78 -23.69 -6.22 1.06
N TYR A 79 -24.98 -6.07 1.40
CA TYR A 79 -26.02 -7.08 1.19
C TYR A 79 -26.91 -6.73 0.00
N LYS A 80 -27.21 -5.45 -0.19
CA LYS A 80 -28.12 -4.99 -1.25
C LYS A 80 -27.39 -4.52 -2.50
N GLY A 81 -26.12 -4.13 -2.40
CA GLY A 81 -25.37 -3.52 -3.49
C GLY A 81 -25.74 -2.06 -3.78
N ASN A 82 -26.67 -1.47 -3.04
CA ASN A 82 -27.10 -0.08 -3.25
C ASN A 82 -26.03 0.90 -2.77
N LEU A 83 -25.87 2.01 -3.50
CA LEU A 83 -24.96 3.08 -3.11
C LEU A 83 -25.54 3.84 -1.92
N VAL A 84 -24.86 3.80 -0.77
CA VAL A 84 -25.27 4.51 0.45
C VAL A 84 -24.86 5.98 0.35
N LYS A 85 -23.61 6.23 -0.05
CA LYS A 85 -23.05 7.56 -0.30
C LYS A 85 -21.70 7.46 -1.00
N TYR A 86 -21.20 8.57 -1.51
CA TYR A 86 -19.78 8.70 -1.88
C TYR A 86 -19.15 9.88 -1.15
N LEU A 87 -17.84 9.80 -0.96
CA LEU A 87 -17.01 10.86 -0.42
C LEU A 87 -16.13 11.37 -1.55
N GLU A 88 -16.15 12.68 -1.74
CA GLU A 88 -15.21 13.38 -2.59
C GLU A 88 -14.31 14.25 -1.71
N PRO A 89 -13.10 14.60 -2.17
CA PRO A 89 -12.28 15.57 -1.46
C PRO A 89 -13.00 16.93 -1.48
N SER A 90 -13.68 17.26 -0.38
CA SER A 90 -14.33 18.57 -0.18
C SER A 90 -13.32 19.69 0.06
N ILE A 91 -12.04 19.33 0.25
CA ILE A 91 -11.00 20.26 0.64
C ILE A 91 -10.24 20.66 -0.61
N TYR A 92 -10.79 21.67 -1.28
CA TYR A 92 -9.97 22.64 -1.95
C TYR A 92 -9.27 23.42 -0.82
N PHE A 93 -8.02 23.08 -0.49
CA PHE A 93 -7.18 24.00 0.28
C PHE A 93 -6.85 25.18 -0.65
N GLN A 94 -7.83 26.07 -0.85
CA GLN A 94 -7.66 27.31 -1.58
C GLN A 94 -6.93 28.37 -0.74
N ASP A 95 -6.77 28.15 0.56
CA ASP A 95 -5.96 29.01 1.41
C ASP A 95 -5.04 28.12 2.29
N SER A 96 -3.80 27.96 1.81
CA SER A 96 -2.57 27.85 2.61
C SER A 96 -2.62 27.14 3.98
N VAL A 97 -1.94 26.00 4.10
CA VAL A 97 -1.45 25.53 5.41
C VAL A 97 -0.11 26.20 5.69
N LEU A 98 -0.06 27.01 6.74
CA LEU A 98 1.13 27.74 7.18
C LEU A 98 2.08 26.76 7.87
N PHE A 99 3.19 26.41 7.23
CA PHE A 99 4.25 25.64 7.88
C PHE A 99 5.33 26.59 8.36
N ASN A 100 5.52 26.62 9.67
CA ASN A 100 6.70 27.22 10.28
C ASN A 100 7.83 26.19 10.14
N THR A 101 8.53 26.19 9.01
CA THR A 101 9.73 25.38 8.85
C THR A 101 10.91 26.16 9.42
N ASP A 102 11.60 25.57 10.40
CA ASP A 102 12.92 26.03 10.84
C ASP A 102 13.95 25.71 9.74
N ILE A 103 13.82 26.34 8.57
CA ILE A 103 14.87 26.32 7.54
C ILE A 103 15.95 27.28 8.04
N PRO A 104 17.21 26.82 8.23
CA PRO A 104 18.28 27.70 8.68
C PRO A 104 18.44 28.88 7.72
N LYS A 105 18.25 30.10 8.24
CA LYS A 105 18.28 31.42 7.56
C LYS A 105 19.59 31.78 6.82
N LYS A 106 20.46 30.85 6.46
CA LYS A 106 21.86 31.17 6.11
C LYS A 106 22.23 31.23 4.64
N SER A 107 21.33 31.07 3.66
CA SER A 107 21.75 31.30 2.25
C SER A 107 20.69 31.68 1.20
N SER A 108 19.42 31.91 1.54
CA SER A 108 18.47 32.46 0.56
C SER A 108 17.31 33.17 1.25
N ASN A 109 16.90 34.32 0.71
CA ASN A 109 15.64 34.98 1.06
C ASN A 109 14.50 34.12 0.51
N VAL A 110 14.16 33.06 1.22
CA VAL A 110 12.97 32.26 0.92
C VAL A 110 11.76 33.05 1.42
N GLU A 111 11.12 33.78 0.53
CA GLU A 111 9.83 34.41 0.77
C GLU A 111 8.72 33.44 0.35
N MET A 112 7.87 33.04 1.30
CA MET A 112 6.69 32.22 1.01
C MET A 112 5.51 33.14 0.73
N TYR A 113 4.96 33.08 -0.48
CA TYR A 113 3.78 33.84 -0.88
C TYR A 113 2.54 32.96 -0.87
N PHE A 114 1.44 33.49 -0.32
CA PHE A 114 0.10 32.92 -0.52
C PHE A 114 -0.27 33.06 -2.01
N ILE A 115 -0.94 32.07 -2.61
CA ILE A 115 -1.38 32.18 -4.01
C ILE A 115 -2.24 33.44 -4.19
N ARG A 116 -3.15 33.71 -3.25
CA ARG A 116 -3.97 34.93 -3.26
C ARG A 116 -3.13 36.21 -3.17
N ASP A 117 -2.10 36.23 -2.33
CA ASP A 117 -1.23 37.41 -2.20
C ASP A 117 -0.32 37.55 -3.42
N TYR A 118 0.13 36.45 -4.01
CA TYR A 118 0.91 36.43 -5.25
C TYR A 118 0.13 36.98 -6.45
N LEU A 119 -1.15 36.61 -6.58
CA LEU A 119 -2.06 37.12 -7.61
C LEU A 119 -2.32 38.63 -7.50
N SER A 120 -2.18 39.20 -6.29
CA SER A 120 -2.32 40.64 -6.07
C SER A 120 -1.05 41.45 -6.35
N HIS A 121 0.12 40.81 -6.37
CA HIS A 121 1.42 41.48 -6.48
C HIS A 121 2.02 41.45 -7.90
N PHE A 122 1.62 40.49 -8.76
CA PHE A 122 2.24 40.32 -10.07
C PHE A 122 1.18 40.25 -11.17
N ASN A 123 1.40 40.96 -12.28
CA ASN A 123 0.50 41.04 -13.44
C ASN A 123 1.29 40.57 -14.66
N ASN A 124 1.24 39.29 -15.01
CA ASN A 124 2.08 38.71 -16.07
C ASN A 124 1.45 37.47 -16.72
N ASP A 125 1.62 37.29 -18.03
CA ASP A 125 1.06 36.18 -18.83
C ASP A 125 1.51 34.77 -18.37
N SER A 126 2.61 34.67 -17.62
CA SER A 126 3.07 33.43 -16.95
C SER A 126 2.12 32.97 -15.83
N ILE A 127 1.29 33.87 -15.30
CA ILE A 127 0.33 33.59 -14.23
C ILE A 127 -0.80 32.70 -14.74
N ASP A 128 -1.24 32.84 -16.00
CA ASP A 128 -2.27 31.96 -16.57
C ASP A 128 -1.78 30.51 -16.72
N TYR A 129 -0.50 30.32 -17.04
CA TYR A 129 0.13 28.99 -17.05
C TYR A 129 0.19 28.40 -15.63
N VAL A 130 0.61 29.21 -14.65
CA VAL A 130 0.64 28.82 -13.24
C VAL A 130 -0.79 28.53 -12.74
N ILE A 131 -1.80 29.34 -13.04
CA ILE A 131 -3.21 29.11 -12.67
C ILE A 131 -3.75 27.84 -13.31
N LYS A 132 -3.48 27.60 -14.61
CA LYS A 132 -3.90 26.35 -15.29
C LYS A 132 -3.20 25.11 -14.73
N ASP A 133 -1.93 25.22 -14.35
CA ASP A 133 -1.18 24.13 -13.72
C ASP A 133 -1.61 23.92 -12.25
N LEU A 134 -1.91 25.00 -11.52
CA LEU A 134 -2.48 24.99 -10.17
C LEU A 134 -3.85 24.31 -10.19
N GLN A 135 -4.76 24.73 -11.08
CA GLN A 135 -6.07 24.10 -11.28
C GLN A 135 -5.99 22.63 -11.72
N LYS A 136 -4.85 22.17 -12.25
CA LYS A 136 -4.62 20.75 -12.60
C LYS A 136 -3.93 19.95 -11.49
N SER A 137 -3.19 20.60 -10.59
CA SER A 137 -2.27 19.96 -9.64
C SER A 137 -2.57 20.19 -8.15
N SER A 138 -3.45 21.13 -7.79
CA SER A 138 -3.84 21.45 -6.41
C SER A 138 -4.81 20.44 -5.78
N TYR A 139 -4.82 19.19 -6.24
CA TYR A 139 -5.81 18.21 -5.81
C TYR A 139 -5.27 17.30 -4.72
N THR A 140 -6.06 17.21 -3.66
CA THR A 140 -6.05 16.12 -2.69
C THR A 140 -6.13 14.78 -3.44
N ARG A 141 -5.07 13.97 -3.35
CA ARG A 141 -5.07 12.60 -3.89
C ARG A 141 -5.39 11.62 -2.79
N PHE A 142 -6.42 10.78 -2.98
CA PHE A 142 -6.68 9.64 -2.11
C PHE A 142 -5.86 8.45 -2.58
N TRP A 143 -5.08 7.88 -1.67
CA TRP A 143 -4.16 6.76 -1.97
C TRP A 143 -4.74 5.43 -1.49
N SER A 144 -5.39 5.43 -0.33
CA SER A 144 -6.11 4.27 0.21
C SER A 144 -7.21 4.71 1.16
N ALA A 145 -8.18 3.83 1.39
CA ALA A 145 -9.28 4.08 2.32
C ALA A 145 -9.74 2.79 3.00
N TYR A 146 -9.81 2.82 4.33
CA TYR A 146 -10.17 1.66 5.13
C TYR A 146 -11.07 2.04 6.30
N PHE A 147 -11.88 1.09 6.77
CA PHE A 147 -12.63 1.30 8.00
C PHE A 147 -11.67 1.24 9.20
N TYR A 148 -11.51 2.38 9.87
CA TYR A 148 -10.87 2.42 11.18
C TYR A 148 -11.72 1.67 12.21
N ASN A 149 -13.04 1.76 12.12
CA ASN A 149 -14.04 0.96 12.82
C ASN A 149 -15.39 1.11 12.07
N ASP A 150 -16.47 0.53 12.61
CA ASP A 150 -17.80 0.59 11.97
C ASP A 150 -18.36 2.02 11.76
N SER A 151 -17.74 3.04 12.36
CA SER A 151 -18.22 4.43 12.35
C SER A 151 -17.24 5.42 11.71
N ILE A 152 -15.99 5.01 11.47
CA ILE A 152 -14.91 5.89 11.00
C ILE A 152 -14.23 5.25 9.79
N ILE A 153 -14.14 6.01 8.71
CA ILE A 153 -13.34 5.70 7.53
C ILE A 153 -12.06 6.52 7.65
N SER A 154 -10.91 5.84 7.65
CA SER A 154 -9.61 6.49 7.55
C SER A 154 -9.21 6.54 6.09
N ILE A 155 -8.87 7.72 5.59
CA ILE A 155 -8.50 7.97 4.20
C ILE A 155 -7.08 8.52 4.21
N ASN A 156 -6.16 7.78 3.60
CA ASN A 156 -4.80 8.23 3.42
C ASN A 156 -4.76 9.17 2.22
N SER A 157 -4.22 10.38 2.39
CA SER A 157 -4.28 11.39 1.36
C SER A 157 -3.07 12.33 1.34
N GLN A 158 -2.78 12.92 0.18
CA GLN A 158 -1.69 13.88 0.04
C GLN A 158 -2.22 15.22 -0.47
N ILE A 159 -1.91 16.31 0.26
CA ILE A 159 -2.19 17.67 -0.19
C ILE A 159 -0.91 18.16 -0.85
N HIS A 160 -1.04 18.54 -2.11
CA HIS A 160 0.01 19.28 -2.79
C HIS A 160 -0.08 20.75 -2.35
N ILE A 161 0.91 21.21 -1.58
CA ILE A 161 1.00 22.59 -1.10
C ILE A 161 1.96 23.33 -2.00
N ARG A 162 1.50 24.37 -2.70
CA ARG A 162 2.39 25.13 -3.58
C ARG A 162 2.95 26.35 -2.85
N TYR A 163 4.26 26.35 -2.60
CA TYR A 163 5.02 27.56 -2.23
C TYR A 163 5.92 27.96 -3.40
N ILE A 164 6.18 29.25 -3.54
CA ILE A 164 7.13 29.80 -4.52
C ILE A 164 8.41 30.17 -3.75
N GLN A 165 9.56 29.66 -4.19
CA GLN A 165 10.87 30.06 -3.67
C GLN A 165 11.55 31.00 -4.65
N TYR A 166 12.03 32.13 -4.15
CA TYR A 166 12.82 33.09 -4.91
C TYR A 166 14.31 33.01 -4.56
N ILE A 167 15.17 33.15 -5.57
CA ILE A 167 16.57 33.55 -5.38
C ILE A 167 16.84 34.64 -6.42
N ASN A 168 17.33 35.80 -5.99
CA ASN A 168 17.63 36.95 -6.86
C ASN A 168 16.46 37.39 -7.77
N ASN A 169 15.23 37.44 -7.24
CA ASN A 169 13.99 37.75 -7.98
C ASN A 169 13.59 36.74 -9.08
N GLU A 170 14.26 35.59 -9.15
CA GLU A 170 13.88 34.48 -10.03
C GLU A 170 13.16 33.40 -9.23
N ILE A 171 12.06 32.87 -9.80
CA ILE A 171 11.35 31.72 -9.25
C ILE A 171 12.21 30.48 -9.46
N ILE A 172 12.66 29.86 -8.37
CA ILE A 172 13.53 28.69 -8.42
C ILE A 172 12.77 27.40 -8.17
N LYS A 173 11.70 27.45 -7.36
CA LYS A 173 10.95 26.24 -6.99
C LYS A 173 9.49 26.55 -6.72
N VAL A 174 8.61 25.68 -7.21
CA VAL A 174 7.16 25.73 -6.97
C VAL A 174 6.70 24.39 -6.38
N GLY A 175 6.47 24.32 -5.07
CA GLY A 175 5.77 23.19 -4.43
C GLY A 175 6.47 22.42 -3.29
N SER A 176 5.66 22.07 -2.29
CA SER A 176 5.76 20.93 -1.37
C SER A 176 4.57 19.98 -1.59
N SER A 177 4.62 18.81 -0.98
CA SER A 177 3.46 17.94 -0.82
C SER A 177 3.52 17.34 0.55
N GLU A 178 2.48 17.54 1.35
CA GLU A 178 2.45 17.03 2.72
C GLU A 178 1.46 15.85 2.81
N PRO A 179 1.91 14.72 3.35
CA PRO A 179 1.06 13.57 3.61
C PRO A 179 0.17 13.79 4.83
N PHE A 180 -1.11 13.45 4.72
CA PHE A 180 -2.08 13.55 5.80
C PHE A 180 -3.07 12.37 5.81
N ILE A 181 -3.69 12.10 6.96
CA ILE A 181 -4.80 11.15 7.11
C ILE A 181 -6.07 11.94 7.41
N ILE A 182 -7.14 11.63 6.68
CA ILE A 182 -8.48 12.14 6.94
C ILE A 182 -9.27 11.05 7.63
N ASN A 183 -9.68 11.28 8.87
CA ASN A 183 -10.62 10.41 9.56
C ASN A 183 -12.03 10.98 9.38
N TYR A 184 -12.85 10.29 8.60
CA TYR A 184 -14.23 10.66 8.34
C TYR A 184 -15.18 9.84 9.21
N HIS A 185 -15.94 10.53 10.06
CA HIS A 185 -16.95 9.93 10.93
C HIS A 185 -18.28 9.81 10.20
N ILE A 186 -18.66 8.59 9.84
CA ILE A 186 -19.82 8.27 8.99
C ILE A 186 -21.14 8.79 9.58
N GLN A 187 -21.36 8.56 10.88
CA GLN A 187 -22.62 8.89 11.56
C GLN A 187 -22.76 10.38 11.87
N LYS A 188 -21.64 11.04 12.21
CA LYS A 188 -21.60 12.46 12.56
C LYS A 188 -21.48 13.36 11.33
N ASN A 189 -21.08 12.78 10.20
CA ASN A 189 -20.73 13.49 8.98
C ASN A 189 -19.66 14.57 9.21
N THR A 190 -18.63 14.24 10.01
CA THR A 190 -17.53 15.15 10.38
C THR A 190 -16.17 14.60 9.96
N TYR A 191 -15.20 15.47 9.72
CA TYR A 191 -13.83 15.13 9.38
C TYR A 191 -12.87 15.52 10.51
N SER A 192 -11.80 14.77 10.68
CA SER A 192 -10.60 15.21 11.39
C SER A 192 -9.37 14.94 10.54
N PHE A 193 -8.38 15.84 10.66
CA PHE A 193 -7.16 15.83 9.87
C PHE A 193 -5.98 15.52 10.76
N LEU A 194 -5.18 14.55 10.35
CA LEU A 194 -3.88 14.27 10.93
C LEU A 194 -2.82 14.60 9.89
N ASN A 195 -1.99 15.58 10.18
CA ASN A 195 -0.85 15.92 9.33
C ASN A 195 0.38 15.14 9.80
N PHE A 196 1.07 14.43 8.92
CA PHE A 196 2.36 13.84 9.30
C PHE A 196 3.46 14.87 9.10
N HIS A 197 4.10 15.26 10.20
CA HIS A 197 5.23 16.16 10.14
C HIS A 197 6.43 15.42 9.56
N SER A 198 6.91 15.89 8.40
CA SER A 198 8.21 15.47 7.87
C SER A 198 9.30 15.90 8.85
N PHE A 199 10.09 14.94 9.32
CA PHE A 199 11.22 15.23 10.19
C PHE A 199 12.44 15.50 9.32
N TYR A 200 12.93 16.74 9.33
CA TYR A 200 14.20 17.13 8.73
C TYR A 200 15.29 16.98 9.78
N ARG A 201 16.14 15.95 9.64
CA ARG A 201 17.37 15.84 10.43
C ARG A 201 18.54 16.28 9.56
N ASN A 202 19.01 17.50 9.76
CA ASN A 202 20.27 17.93 9.19
C ASN A 202 21.37 17.23 9.99
N LYS A 203 22.00 16.21 9.40
CA LYS A 203 23.26 15.67 9.94
C LYS A 203 24.39 16.31 9.16
N GLU A 204 25.24 17.06 9.86
CA GLU A 204 26.53 17.48 9.31
C GLU A 204 27.42 16.24 9.17
N TYR A 205 27.54 15.72 7.96
CA TYR A 205 28.60 14.77 7.64
C TYR A 205 29.78 15.55 7.06
N PHE A 206 30.83 15.71 7.88
CA PHE A 206 32.12 16.21 7.41
C PHE A 206 32.75 15.18 6.46
N ASP A 207 32.58 15.42 5.16
CA ASP A 207 33.49 14.90 4.15
C ASP A 207 34.62 15.93 4.01
N ASN A 208 35.85 15.52 4.30
CA ASN A 208 37.03 16.40 4.31
C ASN A 208 37.24 17.15 2.98
N ASN A 209 36.60 16.74 1.88
CA ASN A 209 36.74 17.39 0.59
C ASN A 209 35.50 18.13 0.08
N LYS A 210 34.32 17.93 0.68
CA LYS A 210 33.08 18.63 0.27
C LYS A 210 32.21 18.82 1.50
N LYS A 211 32.27 20.01 2.11
CA LYS A 211 31.29 20.46 3.12
C LYS A 211 29.88 20.46 2.50
N LYS A 212 29.21 19.30 2.52
CA LYS A 212 27.82 19.14 2.08
C LYS A 212 26.98 18.88 3.32
N PHE A 213 25.97 19.72 3.52
CA PHE A 213 24.87 19.40 4.43
C PHE A 213 24.06 18.26 3.80
N VAL A 214 23.74 17.24 4.58
CA VAL A 214 22.84 16.16 4.16
C VAL A 214 21.57 16.30 4.97
N ASP A 215 20.51 16.71 4.29
CA ASP A 215 19.18 16.81 4.86
C ASP A 215 18.53 15.42 4.77
N ILE A 216 18.40 14.75 5.92
CA ILE A 216 17.62 13.52 6.03
C ILE A 216 16.16 13.97 6.15
N CYS A 217 15.40 13.85 5.08
CA CYS A 217 13.94 14.01 5.12
C CYS A 217 13.34 12.63 5.34
N ILE A 218 12.65 12.45 6.47
CA ILE A 218 11.74 11.32 6.71
C ILE A 218 10.33 11.77 6.34
N SER A 219 9.82 11.30 5.21
CA SER A 219 8.45 11.54 4.77
C SER A 219 7.68 10.23 4.67
N PRO A 220 6.44 10.16 5.19
CA PRO A 220 5.65 8.96 5.06
C PRO A 220 5.11 8.78 3.64
N ASP A 221 5.28 7.57 3.12
CA ASP A 221 4.61 7.13 1.90
C ASP A 221 3.26 6.53 2.29
N LEU A 222 2.19 7.21 1.90
CA LEU A 222 0.84 6.98 2.40
C LEU A 222 0.09 5.84 1.73
N ASP A 223 0.68 5.24 0.68
CA ASP A 223 0.21 3.98 0.11
C ASP A 223 0.11 2.88 1.18
N VAL A 224 0.85 3.04 2.28
CA VAL A 224 0.93 2.10 3.38
C VAL A 224 0.84 2.86 4.71
N SER A 225 -0.37 3.00 5.25
CA SER A 225 -0.55 3.47 6.63
C SER A 225 -1.61 2.64 7.34
N MET A 226 -1.36 2.31 8.60
CA MET A 226 -2.26 1.56 9.47
C MET A 226 -2.20 2.14 10.88
N PHE A 227 -3.28 2.04 11.65
CA PHE A 227 -3.29 2.46 13.05
C PHE A 227 -3.20 1.27 14.01
N ASP A 228 -2.15 1.24 14.82
CA ASP A 228 -2.01 0.34 15.96
C ASP A 228 -2.92 0.83 17.10
N ARG A 229 -4.11 0.22 17.21
CA ARG A 229 -5.12 0.64 18.19
C ARG A 229 -4.65 0.51 19.64
N LYS A 230 -3.83 -0.50 19.95
CA LYS A 230 -3.35 -0.76 21.31
C LYS A 230 -2.32 0.27 21.73
N LYS A 231 -1.37 0.58 20.84
CA LYS A 231 -0.35 1.61 21.09
C LYS A 231 -0.86 3.03 20.86
N LYS A 232 -1.98 3.19 20.15
CA LYS A 232 -2.54 4.46 19.67
C LYS A 232 -1.55 5.23 18.79
N LEU A 233 -0.83 4.50 17.93
CA LEU A 233 0.18 5.04 17.02
C LEU A 233 -0.13 4.65 15.58
N PHE A 234 0.22 5.52 14.64
CA PHE A 234 0.21 5.21 13.22
C PHE A 234 1.50 4.49 12.83
N ILE A 235 1.38 3.50 11.97
CA ILE A 235 2.49 2.80 11.32
C ILE A 235 2.43 3.18 9.85
N THR A 236 3.51 3.73 9.32
CA THR A 236 3.62 4.08 7.90
C THR A 236 5.06 3.93 7.42
N ASN A 237 5.25 3.96 6.11
CA ASN A 237 6.58 3.94 5.52
C ASN A 237 7.38 5.17 5.98
N CYS A 238 8.71 5.06 5.97
CA CYS A 238 9.60 6.17 6.29
C CYS A 238 10.73 6.26 5.27
N ASN A 239 10.61 7.16 4.30
CA ASN A 239 11.63 7.31 3.26
C ASN A 239 12.78 8.16 3.79
N ASN A 240 14.03 7.71 3.66
CA ASN A 240 15.20 8.56 3.83
C ASN A 240 15.65 9.05 2.43
N HIS A 241 15.25 10.25 2.04
CA HIS A 241 15.31 10.70 0.64
C HIS A 241 16.72 10.94 0.05
N TYR A 242 17.82 10.87 0.81
CA TYR A 242 19.14 11.34 0.34
C TYR A 242 20.31 10.34 0.36
N ALA A 243 20.04 9.04 0.31
CA ALA A 243 21.09 8.04 0.07
C ALA A 243 21.52 7.97 -1.43
N ARG A 244 21.62 9.08 -2.17
CA ARG A 244 22.02 9.03 -3.60
C ARG A 244 23.52 9.00 -3.83
N ASP A 245 24.33 9.49 -2.88
CA ASP A 245 25.73 9.87 -3.13
C ASP A 245 26.79 9.29 -2.16
N LYS A 246 26.45 8.40 -1.21
CA LYS A 246 27.46 7.79 -0.30
C LYS A 246 27.25 6.31 -0.02
N LYS A 247 28.36 5.63 0.29
CA LYS A 247 28.47 4.21 0.71
C LYS A 247 27.69 3.85 1.98
N ASP A 248 27.10 4.82 2.68
CA ASP A 248 26.27 4.61 3.88
C ASP A 248 24.78 4.53 3.51
N TYR A 249 24.43 3.60 2.65
CA TYR A 249 23.02 3.24 2.43
C TYR A 249 22.44 2.45 3.62
N ASP A 250 23.24 2.09 4.64
CA ASP A 250 22.97 1.16 5.76
C ASP A 250 21.72 1.42 6.64
N SER A 251 20.90 2.43 6.33
CA SER A 251 19.71 2.82 7.09
C SER A 251 18.51 3.26 6.24
N LEU A 252 18.24 2.60 5.11
CA LEU A 252 16.93 2.74 4.46
C LEU A 252 15.88 2.03 5.33
N TRP A 253 15.29 2.78 6.26
CA TRP A 253 14.17 2.30 7.05
C TRP A 253 12.96 2.09 6.14
N SER A 254 12.20 1.02 6.39
CA SER A 254 10.95 0.75 5.70
C SER A 254 9.78 1.31 6.49
N LEU A 255 9.72 1.11 7.81
CA LEU A 255 8.54 1.43 8.62
C LEU A 255 8.88 2.21 9.88
N ALA A 256 8.00 3.13 10.28
CA ALA A 256 8.09 3.90 11.50
C ALA A 256 6.73 4.11 12.17
N TYR A 257 6.78 4.38 13.48
CA TYR A 257 5.66 4.82 14.29
C TYR A 257 5.56 6.34 14.33
N TYR A 258 4.34 6.84 14.28
CA TYR A 258 3.98 8.25 14.44
C TYR A 258 2.84 8.38 15.45
N ASP A 259 2.82 9.47 16.22
CA ASP A 259 1.77 9.72 17.20
C ASP A 259 0.48 10.30 16.58
N ALA A 260 -0.50 10.58 17.43
CA ALA A 260 -1.80 11.14 17.01
C ALA A 260 -1.73 12.61 16.54
N ASN A 261 -0.57 13.26 16.61
CA ASN A 261 -0.29 14.56 16.00
C ASN A 261 0.61 14.44 14.76
N GLY A 262 0.97 13.21 14.37
CA GLY A 262 1.79 12.92 13.20
C GLY A 262 3.28 13.18 13.41
N TYR A 263 3.73 13.30 14.67
CA TYR A 263 5.15 13.35 14.98
C TYR A 263 5.76 11.96 14.96
N PHE A 264 6.97 11.87 14.39
CA PHE A 264 7.76 10.65 14.41
C PHE A 264 8.07 10.22 15.86
N VAL A 265 7.81 8.95 16.17
CA VAL A 265 8.05 8.35 17.49
C VAL A 265 9.28 7.46 17.47
N LYS A 266 9.31 6.45 16.58
CA LYS A 266 10.44 5.51 16.46
C LYS A 266 10.41 4.72 15.16
N GLU A 267 11.57 4.19 14.77
CA GLU A 267 11.74 3.25 13.66
C GLU A 267 11.20 1.86 14.07
N ILE A 268 10.68 1.10 13.10
CA ILE A 268 10.15 -0.26 13.29
C ILE A 268 11.04 -1.28 12.58
N ASN A 269 11.29 -1.08 11.28
CA ASN A 269 12.06 -2.03 10.48
C ASN A 269 12.84 -1.35 9.36
N LYS A 270 13.98 -1.95 9.00
CA LYS A 270 14.70 -1.64 7.78
C LYS A 270 14.04 -2.27 6.56
N LEU A 271 14.31 -1.69 5.39
CA LEU A 271 13.96 -2.30 4.13
C LEU A 271 14.70 -3.64 3.98
N PRO A 272 14.07 -4.69 3.41
CA PRO A 272 14.74 -5.95 3.13
C PRO A 272 15.97 -5.73 2.25
N LYS A 273 17.01 -6.53 2.48
CA LYS A 273 18.31 -6.38 1.81
C LYS A 273 18.16 -6.47 0.29
N GLU A 274 17.26 -7.31 -0.19
CA GLU A 274 16.98 -7.52 -1.62
C GLU A 274 16.52 -6.22 -2.30
N TYR A 275 15.65 -5.43 -1.66
CA TYR A 275 15.24 -4.13 -2.20
C TYR A 275 16.36 -3.09 -2.14
N TYR A 276 17.13 -3.13 -1.06
CA TYR A 276 18.29 -2.28 -0.89
C TYR A 276 19.31 -2.51 -2.02
N ASP A 277 19.62 -3.78 -2.32
CA ASP A 277 20.60 -4.16 -3.34
C ASP A 277 20.13 -3.74 -4.75
N LEU A 278 18.82 -3.75 -5.01
CA LEU A 278 18.23 -3.34 -6.28
C LEU A 278 18.18 -1.82 -6.50
N LYS A 279 18.47 -1.00 -5.47
CA LYS A 279 18.43 0.48 -5.54
C LYS A 279 17.11 1.03 -6.12
N LEU A 280 16.02 0.32 -5.88
CA LEU A 280 14.69 0.70 -6.36
C LEU A 280 14.16 1.89 -5.56
N TYR A 281 13.36 2.72 -6.21
CA TYR A 281 12.69 3.83 -5.53
C TYR A 281 11.62 3.28 -4.59
N TYR A 282 11.42 3.97 -3.47
CA TYR A 282 10.54 3.54 -2.39
C TYR A 282 9.08 3.28 -2.79
N ASN A 283 8.58 3.93 -3.85
CA ASN A 283 7.21 3.78 -4.33
C ASN A 283 6.87 2.33 -4.76
N ILE A 284 7.85 1.52 -5.18
CA ILE A 284 7.63 0.11 -5.51
C ILE A 284 7.99 -0.85 -4.36
N CYS A 285 8.47 -0.30 -3.25
CA CYS A 285 8.89 -1.00 -2.04
C CYS A 285 7.83 -1.00 -0.93
N SER A 286 6.69 -0.34 -1.17
CA SER A 286 5.63 -0.17 -0.18
C SER A 286 5.03 -1.52 0.27
N PRO A 287 5.26 -1.97 1.53
CA PRO A 287 4.79 -3.27 1.98
C PRO A 287 3.27 -3.29 2.21
N ARG A 288 2.65 -4.45 2.06
CA ARG A 288 1.32 -4.72 2.61
C ARG A 288 1.47 -5.12 4.07
N MET A 289 0.63 -4.59 4.96
CA MET A 289 0.81 -4.77 6.41
C MET A 289 -0.49 -5.13 7.11
N LEU A 290 -0.35 -5.86 8.22
CA LEU A 290 -1.41 -6.06 9.21
C LEU A 290 -0.81 -6.14 10.62
N ILE A 291 -1.67 -6.06 11.63
CA ILE A 291 -1.35 -6.44 13.02
C ILE A 291 -2.11 -7.73 13.30
N ASP A 292 -1.41 -8.78 13.74
CA ASP A 292 -2.04 -10.06 14.08
C ASP A 292 -2.68 -10.03 15.49
N ASN A 293 -3.28 -11.16 15.90
CA ASN A 293 -3.91 -11.27 17.22
C ASN A 293 -2.91 -11.23 18.39
N ASN A 294 -1.61 -11.38 18.13
CA ASN A 294 -0.54 -11.31 19.13
C ASN A 294 0.12 -9.92 19.19
N ASP A 295 -0.45 -8.92 18.50
CA ASP A 295 0.12 -7.59 18.29
C ASP A 295 1.44 -7.60 17.50
N ASP A 296 1.69 -8.64 16.71
CA ASP A 296 2.82 -8.69 15.80
C ASP A 296 2.52 -7.90 14.52
N ILE A 297 3.51 -7.12 14.05
CA ILE A 297 3.44 -6.45 12.76
C ILE A 297 3.90 -7.45 11.69
N ILE A 298 2.98 -7.78 10.79
CA ILE A 298 3.25 -8.66 9.66
C ILE A 298 3.28 -7.84 8.39
N THR A 299 4.31 -8.03 7.57
CA THR A 299 4.46 -7.32 6.30
C THR A 299 4.78 -8.26 5.16
N ALA A 300 4.27 -7.98 3.97
CA ALA A 300 4.63 -8.67 2.74
C ALA A 300 4.94 -7.61 1.68
N TYR A 301 6.13 -7.69 1.09
CA TYR A 301 6.54 -6.69 0.11
C TYR A 301 6.12 -7.10 -1.29
N PRO A 302 5.70 -6.16 -2.17
CA PRO A 302 5.06 -6.52 -3.44
C PRO A 302 5.86 -7.45 -4.34
N ILE A 303 7.20 -7.36 -4.34
CA ILE A 303 8.04 -8.10 -5.29
C ILE A 303 8.86 -9.20 -4.60
N LEU A 304 8.80 -9.30 -3.27
CA LEU A 304 9.45 -10.37 -2.54
C LEU A 304 8.40 -11.42 -2.25
N SER A 305 8.66 -12.65 -2.67
CA SER A 305 7.85 -13.83 -2.35
C SER A 305 8.03 -14.24 -0.87
N LYS A 306 7.93 -13.27 0.05
CA LYS A 306 8.27 -13.39 1.47
C LYS A 306 7.26 -12.66 2.35
N ILE A 307 6.98 -13.26 3.51
CA ILE A 307 6.20 -12.68 4.59
C ILE A 307 7.14 -12.44 5.77
N PHE A 308 7.14 -11.24 6.30
CA PHE A 308 7.99 -10.83 7.41
C PHE A 308 7.12 -10.62 8.65
N ASN A 309 7.37 -11.38 9.71
CA ASN A 309 6.93 -11.00 11.04
C ASN A 309 7.99 -10.08 11.63
N VAL A 310 7.76 -8.78 11.49
CA VAL A 310 8.69 -7.73 11.88
C VAL A 310 8.90 -7.70 13.39
N SER A 311 7.83 -7.88 14.17
CA SER A 311 7.90 -7.87 15.63
C SER A 311 8.78 -8.99 16.18
N LYS A 312 8.78 -10.16 15.54
CA LYS A 312 9.57 -11.33 15.96
C LYS A 312 10.85 -11.54 15.16
N ASN A 313 11.15 -10.66 14.21
CA ASN A 313 12.27 -10.80 13.26
C ASN A 313 12.29 -12.20 12.58
N LYS A 314 11.12 -12.66 12.12
CA LYS A 314 10.97 -13.92 11.39
C LYS A 314 10.58 -13.66 9.94
N VAL A 315 11.03 -14.53 9.05
CA VAL A 315 10.70 -14.48 7.62
C VAL A 315 10.19 -15.85 7.19
N PHE A 316 9.12 -15.85 6.41
CA PHE A 316 8.53 -17.03 5.79
C PHE A 316 8.60 -16.86 4.28
N GLU A 317 9.19 -17.83 3.59
CA GLU A 317 9.20 -17.88 2.13
C GLU A 317 7.84 -18.38 1.64
N MET A 318 7.28 -17.73 0.63
CA MET A 318 6.09 -18.23 -0.04
C MET A 318 6.46 -19.48 -0.84
N THR A 319 5.70 -20.56 -0.65
CA THR A 319 5.96 -21.87 -1.27
C THR A 319 4.90 -22.17 -2.33
N ASN A 320 5.16 -23.20 -3.16
CA ASN A 320 4.23 -23.66 -4.18
C ASN A 320 3.82 -22.58 -5.22
N LEU A 321 4.76 -21.70 -5.55
CA LEU A 321 4.67 -20.73 -6.64
C LEU A 321 5.08 -21.41 -7.95
N THR A 322 4.44 -21.04 -9.06
CA THR A 322 4.76 -21.55 -10.39
C THR A 322 6.05 -20.93 -10.91
N GLN A 323 6.35 -19.69 -10.52
CA GLN A 323 7.61 -19.00 -10.82
C GLN A 323 8.19 -18.31 -9.59
N SER A 324 9.51 -18.17 -9.54
CA SER A 324 10.20 -17.34 -8.55
C SER A 324 10.46 -15.95 -9.11
N ASN A 325 10.48 -14.95 -8.23
CA ASN A 325 10.98 -13.63 -8.56
C ASN A 325 12.51 -13.55 -8.55
N ASP A 326 13.21 -14.55 -8.01
CA ASP A 326 14.67 -14.49 -7.80
C ASP A 326 15.44 -14.28 -9.10
N GLU A 327 15.12 -15.04 -10.15
CA GLU A 327 15.76 -14.92 -11.46
C GLU A 327 15.48 -13.55 -12.10
N TYR A 328 14.24 -13.06 -11.95
CA TYR A 328 13.87 -11.74 -12.44
C TYR A 328 14.61 -10.62 -11.70
N ILE A 329 14.68 -10.71 -10.37
CA ILE A 329 15.42 -9.80 -9.50
C ILE A 329 16.91 -9.81 -9.84
N GLN A 330 17.49 -10.99 -10.06
CA GLN A 330 18.89 -11.13 -10.45
C GLN A 330 19.17 -10.51 -11.83
N ASN A 331 18.31 -10.78 -12.82
CA ASN A 331 18.40 -10.16 -14.13
C ASN A 331 18.25 -8.62 -14.06
N LEU A 332 17.39 -8.12 -13.17
CA LEU A 332 17.32 -6.68 -12.89
C LEU A 332 18.65 -6.19 -12.31
N TYR A 333 19.19 -6.84 -11.28
CA TYR A 333 20.47 -6.42 -10.69
C TYR A 333 21.59 -6.31 -11.74
N GLU A 334 21.68 -7.27 -12.66
CA GLU A 334 22.71 -7.33 -13.70
C GLU A 334 22.50 -6.28 -14.81
N ASN A 335 21.25 -6.00 -15.21
CA ASN A 335 20.95 -5.12 -16.36
C ASN A 335 20.62 -3.67 -15.97
N TYR A 336 20.08 -3.43 -14.77
CA TYR A 336 19.50 -2.16 -14.37
C TYR A 336 20.51 -1.11 -13.88
N VAL A 337 21.78 -1.50 -13.74
CA VAL A 337 22.90 -0.57 -13.57
C VAL A 337 23.00 0.42 -14.75
N THR A 338 22.28 0.20 -15.86
CA THR A 338 22.41 1.01 -17.09
C THR A 338 21.16 1.77 -17.58
N GLN A 339 19.92 1.52 -17.11
CA GLN A 339 18.71 2.18 -17.67
C GLN A 339 17.60 2.49 -16.64
N ASN A 340 17.18 3.77 -16.53
CA ASN A 340 16.06 4.25 -15.71
C ASN A 340 14.68 3.76 -16.25
N LYS A 341 14.26 2.51 -15.96
CA LYS A 341 13.00 1.93 -16.48
C LYS A 341 12.07 1.37 -15.40
N GLN A 342 11.65 2.18 -14.42
CA GLN A 342 10.98 1.68 -13.19
C GLN A 342 9.59 1.14 -13.44
N PHE A 343 8.86 1.75 -14.37
CA PHE A 343 7.54 1.29 -14.76
C PHE A 343 7.55 -0.08 -15.43
N ASP A 344 8.65 -0.44 -16.09
CA ASP A 344 8.80 -1.75 -16.72
C ASP A 344 9.00 -2.87 -15.67
N ILE A 345 9.54 -2.54 -14.48
CA ILE A 345 9.72 -3.50 -13.39
C ILE A 345 8.37 -4.01 -12.90
N MET A 346 7.45 -3.12 -12.49
CA MET A 346 6.17 -3.54 -11.93
C MET A 346 5.29 -4.33 -12.91
N ARG A 347 5.44 -4.05 -14.22
CA ARG A 347 4.67 -4.75 -15.26
C ARG A 347 5.18 -6.16 -15.53
N ASN A 348 6.47 -6.41 -15.30
CA ASN A 348 7.15 -7.64 -15.71
C ASN A 348 7.59 -8.54 -14.54
N ILE A 349 7.13 -8.28 -13.33
CA ILE A 349 7.38 -9.19 -12.19
C ILE A 349 6.48 -10.43 -12.28
N PRO A 350 7.05 -11.65 -12.17
CA PRO A 350 6.29 -12.90 -12.14
C PRO A 350 5.26 -12.95 -11.01
N VAL A 351 5.66 -12.70 -9.77
CA VAL A 351 4.80 -12.78 -8.59
C VAL A 351 4.70 -11.40 -7.94
N TYR A 352 3.52 -10.81 -7.94
CA TYR A 352 3.28 -9.50 -7.32
C TYR A 352 2.28 -9.60 -6.16
N ILE A 353 2.74 -9.44 -4.93
CA ILE A 353 1.89 -9.41 -3.74
C ILE A 353 1.04 -8.14 -3.75
N ASN A 354 -0.26 -8.32 -3.87
CA ASN A 354 -1.21 -7.23 -3.94
C ASN A 354 -1.77 -6.85 -2.57
N SER A 355 -2.09 -7.84 -1.72
CA SER A 355 -2.75 -7.57 -0.42
C SER A 355 -2.41 -8.65 0.62
N LEU A 356 -2.52 -8.26 1.89
CA LEU A 356 -2.30 -9.12 3.05
C LEU A 356 -3.48 -8.93 4.02
N TYR A 357 -4.09 -10.02 4.46
CA TYR A 357 -5.26 -10.00 5.35
C TYR A 357 -5.07 -10.97 6.52
N LEU A 358 -5.72 -10.69 7.65
CA LEU A 358 -5.81 -11.60 8.79
C LEU A 358 -7.11 -12.39 8.68
N THR A 359 -7.04 -13.72 8.64
CA THR A 359 -8.26 -14.55 8.65
C THR A 359 -8.87 -14.59 10.04
N SER A 360 -10.16 -14.96 10.13
CA SER A 360 -10.81 -15.18 11.43
C SER A 360 -10.16 -16.29 12.29
N LYS A 361 -9.34 -17.16 11.69
CA LYS A 361 -8.55 -18.20 12.40
C LYS A 361 -7.19 -17.66 12.90
N GLY A 362 -6.84 -16.42 12.60
CA GLY A 362 -5.54 -15.83 12.91
C GLY A 362 -4.44 -16.16 11.91
N ASN A 363 -4.78 -16.73 10.76
CA ASN A 363 -3.82 -17.02 9.68
C ASN A 363 -3.58 -15.79 8.81
N TYR A 364 -2.47 -15.77 8.09
CA TYR A 364 -2.11 -14.72 7.14
C TYR A 364 -2.58 -15.13 5.75
N LEU A 365 -3.47 -14.33 5.16
CA LEU A 365 -3.97 -14.54 3.83
C LEU A 365 -3.35 -13.55 2.85
N ILE A 366 -2.66 -14.08 1.85
CA ILE A 366 -1.91 -13.32 0.86
C ILE A 366 -2.64 -13.42 -0.46
N TYR A 367 -2.93 -12.26 -1.03
CA TYR A 367 -3.42 -12.15 -2.39
C TYR A 367 -2.30 -11.62 -3.28
N PHE A 368 -1.98 -12.36 -4.33
CA PHE A 368 -0.97 -11.96 -5.30
C PHE A 368 -1.41 -12.28 -6.73
N PHE A 369 -0.78 -11.59 -7.67
CA PHE A 369 -0.85 -11.90 -9.08
C PHE A 369 0.33 -12.78 -9.45
N GLU A 370 0.09 -13.76 -10.30
CA GLU A 370 1.16 -14.54 -10.92
C GLU A 370 1.09 -14.41 -12.45
N ARG A 371 2.24 -14.18 -13.05
CA ARG A 371 2.45 -14.04 -14.48
C ARG A 371 3.43 -15.10 -14.94
N GLY A 372 3.06 -15.81 -15.98
CA GLY A 372 4.01 -16.61 -16.73
C GLY A 372 4.55 -15.83 -17.90
N PHE A 373 5.83 -15.95 -18.14
CA PHE A 373 6.49 -15.44 -19.33
C PHE A 373 6.81 -16.58 -20.30
N ASP A 374 6.88 -16.25 -21.59
CA ASP A 374 7.44 -17.15 -22.60
C ASP A 374 8.91 -17.45 -22.31
N SER A 375 9.50 -18.40 -23.05
CA SER A 375 10.90 -18.79 -22.89
C SER A 375 11.90 -17.67 -23.13
N THR A 376 11.46 -16.55 -23.73
CA THR A 376 12.29 -15.37 -23.94
C THR A 376 12.22 -14.38 -22.78
N GLY A 377 11.29 -14.55 -21.84
CA GLY A 377 11.06 -13.64 -20.72
C GLY A 377 10.39 -12.31 -21.11
N ASN A 378 10.03 -12.12 -22.38
CA ASN A 378 9.58 -10.83 -22.89
C ASN A 378 8.06 -10.71 -23.02
N LYS A 379 7.34 -11.84 -23.04
CA LYS A 379 5.90 -11.85 -23.27
C LYS A 379 5.17 -12.60 -22.16
N VAL A 380 4.20 -11.94 -21.54
CA VAL A 380 3.27 -12.59 -20.61
C VAL A 380 2.40 -13.59 -21.39
N ILE A 381 2.46 -14.87 -21.04
CA ILE A 381 1.69 -15.97 -21.63
C ILE A 381 0.47 -16.35 -20.79
N TYR A 382 0.50 -16.09 -19.49
CA TYR A 382 -0.65 -16.23 -18.61
C TYR A 382 -0.61 -15.20 -17.48
N PHE A 383 -1.78 -14.90 -16.94
CA PHE A 383 -1.97 -14.05 -15.76
C PHE A 383 -3.05 -14.68 -14.89
N GLN A 384 -2.75 -14.88 -13.60
CA GLN A 384 -3.67 -15.48 -12.65
C GLN A 384 -3.68 -14.74 -11.32
N HIS A 385 -4.85 -14.79 -10.67
CA HIS A 385 -5.04 -14.32 -9.31
C HIS A 385 -4.91 -15.52 -8.38
N VAL A 386 -4.05 -15.40 -7.36
CA VAL A 386 -3.79 -16.49 -6.42
C VAL A 386 -3.96 -15.99 -5.00
N ILE A 387 -4.60 -16.83 -4.18
CA ILE A 387 -4.69 -16.64 -2.73
C ILE A 387 -3.93 -17.77 -2.05
N GLN A 388 -3.08 -17.44 -1.09
CA GLN A 388 -2.45 -18.40 -0.19
C GLN A 388 -2.75 -18.03 1.26
N GLU A 389 -3.10 -19.02 2.08
CA GLU A 389 -3.30 -18.88 3.52
C GLU A 389 -2.14 -19.57 4.26
N TYR A 390 -1.40 -18.82 5.07
CA TYR A 390 -0.30 -19.30 5.90
C TYR A 390 -0.66 -19.23 7.38
N ASN A 391 -0.30 -20.24 8.16
CA ASN A 391 -0.43 -20.16 9.62
C ASN A 391 0.65 -19.24 10.22
N THR A 392 0.58 -19.01 11.53
CA THR A 392 1.53 -18.13 12.25
C THR A 392 2.97 -18.65 12.28
N ASP A 393 3.17 -19.94 12.00
CA ASP A 393 4.48 -20.58 11.91
C ASP A 393 5.07 -20.54 10.49
N GLY A 394 4.31 -20.02 9.52
CA GLY A 394 4.75 -19.87 8.13
C GLY A 394 4.45 -21.08 7.24
N GLU A 395 3.64 -22.02 7.71
CA GLU A 395 3.24 -23.18 6.91
C GLU A 395 2.04 -22.83 6.03
N LEU A 396 2.13 -23.19 4.74
CA LEU A 396 1.04 -23.03 3.78
C LEU A 396 -0.10 -23.98 4.15
N VAL A 397 -1.29 -23.43 4.37
CA VAL A 397 -2.52 -24.16 4.74
C VAL A 397 -3.37 -24.41 3.49
N ASN A 398 -3.70 -23.33 2.77
CA ASN A 398 -4.56 -23.37 1.59
C ASN A 398 -3.94 -22.55 0.45
N GLN A 399 -4.15 -22.99 -0.78
CA GLN A 399 -3.85 -22.21 -1.99
C GLN A 399 -5.01 -22.33 -2.96
N ILE A 400 -5.45 -21.19 -3.51
CA ILE A 400 -6.56 -21.13 -4.47
C ILE A 400 -6.13 -20.33 -5.69
N HIS A 401 -6.37 -20.90 -6.87
CA HIS A 401 -6.23 -20.22 -8.16
C HIS A 401 -7.60 -19.77 -8.67
N PHE A 402 -7.68 -18.50 -9.06
CA PHE A 402 -8.91 -17.90 -9.57
C PHE A 402 -8.85 -17.67 -11.07
N LYS A 403 -9.97 -17.97 -11.74
CA LYS A 403 -10.14 -17.73 -13.17
C LYS A 403 -10.33 -16.24 -13.40
N LEU A 404 -9.55 -15.71 -14.35
CA LEU A 404 -9.64 -14.30 -14.75
C LEU A 404 -11.04 -13.97 -15.28
N ASN A 405 -11.61 -14.83 -16.13
CA ASN A 405 -12.99 -14.69 -16.61
C ASN A 405 -13.89 -15.69 -15.87
N GLY A 406 -14.99 -15.19 -15.31
CA GLY A 406 -16.05 -15.98 -14.69
C GLY A 406 -17.42 -15.63 -15.27
N GLU A 407 -18.47 -16.26 -14.77
CA GLU A 407 -19.84 -16.05 -15.26
C GLU A 407 -20.32 -14.60 -15.12
N ASN A 408 -19.89 -13.91 -14.06
CA ASN A 408 -20.22 -12.50 -13.82
C ASN A 408 -19.12 -11.53 -14.29
N GLY A 409 -18.27 -11.97 -15.22
CA GLY A 409 -17.30 -11.12 -15.91
C GLY A 409 -15.86 -11.24 -15.42
N LEU A 410 -15.09 -10.20 -15.73
CA LEU A 410 -13.64 -10.15 -15.55
C LEU A 410 -13.29 -9.86 -14.09
N LEU A 411 -12.53 -10.75 -13.45
CA LEU A 411 -12.00 -10.56 -12.11
C LEU A 411 -11.03 -9.37 -12.11
N LYS A 412 -11.31 -8.40 -11.24
CA LYS A 412 -10.45 -7.23 -11.06
C LYS A 412 -9.77 -7.25 -9.71
N ARG A 413 -10.47 -7.67 -8.66
CA ARG A 413 -9.94 -7.68 -7.27
C ARG A 413 -10.46 -8.86 -6.46
N ILE A 414 -9.65 -9.25 -5.47
CA ILE A 414 -10.02 -10.15 -4.38
C ILE A 414 -9.72 -9.44 -3.07
N PHE A 415 -10.67 -9.43 -2.15
CA PHE A 415 -10.49 -8.94 -0.79
C PHE A 415 -11.17 -9.87 0.21
N TYR A 416 -10.84 -9.72 1.49
CA TYR A 416 -11.35 -10.59 2.54
C TYR A 416 -12.19 -9.81 3.55
N SER A 417 -13.37 -10.35 3.86
CA SER A 417 -14.19 -9.88 4.98
C SER A 417 -14.01 -10.80 6.17
N MET A 418 -13.40 -10.28 7.24
CA MET A 418 -13.24 -11.01 8.50
C MET A 418 -14.59 -11.33 9.16
N HIS A 419 -15.59 -10.47 8.97
CA HIS A 419 -16.95 -10.66 9.48
C HIS A 419 -17.64 -11.86 8.83
N ASP A 420 -17.75 -11.85 7.50
CA ASP A 420 -18.44 -12.90 6.75
C ASP A 420 -17.60 -14.17 6.63
N LYS A 421 -16.34 -14.10 7.06
CA LYS A 421 -15.29 -15.10 6.88
C LYS A 421 -15.19 -15.52 5.42
N SER A 422 -15.23 -14.53 4.53
CA SER A 422 -15.41 -14.78 3.10
C SER A 422 -14.40 -14.03 2.26
N LEU A 423 -13.93 -14.69 1.20
CA LEU A 423 -13.35 -13.97 0.07
C LEU A 423 -14.47 -13.29 -0.69
N ILE A 424 -14.16 -12.11 -1.16
CA ILE A 424 -15.05 -11.32 -2.00
C ILE A 424 -14.30 -11.07 -3.30
N LEU A 425 -14.84 -11.62 -4.39
CA LEU A 425 -14.34 -11.42 -5.73
C LEU A 425 -15.12 -10.26 -6.34
N ALA A 426 -14.42 -9.19 -6.72
CA ALA A 426 -14.99 -8.09 -7.48
C ALA A 426 -14.74 -8.33 -8.98
N ARG A 427 -15.82 -8.61 -9.69
CA ARG A 427 -15.86 -8.80 -11.14
C ARG A 427 -16.56 -7.62 -11.80
N VAL A 428 -16.21 -7.35 -13.05
CA VAL A 428 -16.91 -6.36 -13.89
C VAL A 428 -17.39 -7.04 -15.16
N SER A 429 -18.67 -6.84 -15.49
CA SER A 429 -19.27 -7.28 -16.74
C SER A 429 -19.84 -6.10 -17.51
N GLU A 430 -19.93 -6.23 -18.84
CA GLU A 430 -20.46 -5.17 -19.70
C GLU A 430 -21.96 -4.94 -19.47
N ASP A 431 -22.71 -5.98 -19.08
CA ASP A 431 -24.16 -5.96 -18.93
C ASP A 431 -24.64 -5.59 -17.52
N LYS A 432 -23.90 -5.99 -16.48
CA LYS A 432 -24.29 -5.80 -15.06
C LYS A 432 -23.45 -4.76 -14.34
N GLY A 433 -22.35 -4.28 -14.94
CA GLY A 433 -21.38 -3.45 -14.24
C GLY A 433 -20.60 -4.25 -13.21
N TRP A 434 -20.38 -3.68 -12.02
CA TRP A 434 -19.63 -4.34 -10.95
C TRP A 434 -20.47 -5.35 -10.16
N VAL A 435 -19.93 -6.57 -10.03
CA VAL A 435 -20.54 -7.68 -9.30
C VAL A 435 -19.58 -8.18 -8.23
N LEU A 436 -20.08 -8.40 -7.02
CA LEU A 436 -19.31 -8.97 -5.91
C LEU A 436 -19.81 -10.37 -5.57
N GLU A 437 -18.92 -11.35 -5.62
CA GLU A 437 -19.20 -12.75 -5.32
C GLU A 437 -18.52 -13.14 -4.00
N TYR A 438 -19.31 -13.68 -3.07
CA TYR A 438 -18.85 -14.02 -1.72
C TYR A 438 -18.64 -15.51 -1.62
N TYR A 439 -17.39 -15.91 -1.43
CA TYR A 439 -16.99 -17.30 -1.33
C TYR A 439 -16.52 -17.68 0.07
N HIS A 440 -16.64 -18.95 0.40
CA HIS A 440 -16.09 -19.55 1.61
C HIS A 440 -15.32 -20.82 1.25
N TRP A 441 -14.22 -21.08 1.96
CA TRP A 441 -13.61 -22.40 1.98
C TRP A 441 -13.76 -22.99 3.37
N ASP A 442 -14.25 -24.23 3.43
CA ASP A 442 -14.40 -25.02 4.66
C ASP A 442 -13.04 -25.46 5.25
#